data_AF-A0A964XUT3-F1
#
_entry.id   AF-A0A964XUT3-F1
#
_cell.length_a   1.000
_cell.length_b   1.000
_cell.length_c   1.000
_cell.angle_alpha   90.00
_cell.angle_beta   90.00
_cell.angle_gamma   90.00
#
_symmetry.space_group_name_H-M   'P 1'
#
loop_
_entity.id
_entity.type
_entity.pdbx_description
1 polymer ?
#
loop_
_entity_poly.entity_id
_entity_poly.type
_entity_poly.pdbx_seq_one_letter_code
_entity_poly.pdbx_strand_id
1 'polypeptide(L)'
;MSTPAPRAFTIDRNDGRPVLPGNLHINRLLSQWLDFSRPGLVRVFTGKVELGQGILTALSIIAADELDVALDQIGMVSATTLEGPDEGMTSSSISVQDSGSAIRHACAEVRYLALQRAAQAHQLDILSLRVNEGRFKSAEGQDLGDYWHWLQDLNL
;
A
#
# COMPACT_ATOMS: atom_id res chain seq x y z
N MET A 1 41.77 -26.14 -10.57
CA MET A 1 40.78 -25.45 -11.42
C MET A 1 39.82 -24.73 -10.49
N SER A 2 39.84 -23.39 -10.45
CA SER A 2 39.00 -22.57 -9.57
C SER A 2 37.73 -22.19 -10.32
N THR A 3 36.58 -22.56 -9.78
CA THR A 3 35.26 -22.20 -10.32
C THR A 3 35.07 -20.68 -10.20
N PRO A 4 34.80 -19.94 -11.30
CA PRO A 4 34.58 -18.51 -11.18
C PRO A 4 33.28 -18.27 -10.39
N ALA A 5 33.34 -17.35 -9.42
CA ALA A 5 32.17 -16.90 -8.69
C ALA A 5 31.12 -16.33 -9.67
N PRO A 6 29.82 -16.56 -9.43
CA PRO A 6 28.77 -16.04 -10.32
C PRO A 6 28.86 -14.52 -10.40
N ARG A 7 28.93 -13.98 -11.62
CA ARG A 7 28.83 -12.54 -11.90
C ARG A 7 27.37 -12.08 -11.86
N ALA A 8 26.66 -12.38 -10.78
CA ALA A 8 25.34 -11.81 -10.53
C ALA A 8 25.50 -10.43 -9.87
N PHE A 9 24.66 -9.47 -10.24
CA PHE A 9 24.50 -8.24 -9.46
C PHE A 9 23.88 -8.63 -8.12
N THR A 10 24.69 -8.73 -7.07
CA THR A 10 24.18 -8.87 -5.71
C THR A 10 23.78 -7.47 -5.23
N ILE A 11 22.47 -7.21 -5.16
CA ILE A 11 21.96 -6.04 -4.45
C ILE A 11 21.92 -6.43 -2.97
N ASP A 12 22.90 -5.96 -2.20
CA ASP A 12 22.82 -6.02 -0.75
C ASP A 12 21.72 -5.04 -0.30
N ARG A 13 20.60 -5.60 0.17
CA ARG A 13 19.47 -4.82 0.66
C ARG A 13 19.60 -4.48 2.14
N ASN A 14 20.62 -4.99 2.84
CA ASN A 14 20.78 -4.75 4.28
C ASN A 14 21.43 -3.39 4.55
N ASP A 15 20.61 -2.36 4.61
CA ASP A 15 20.99 -0.98 4.93
C ASP A 15 21.08 -0.69 6.44
N GLY A 16 21.04 -1.75 7.28
CA GLY A 16 21.03 -1.65 8.74
C GLY A 16 19.71 -1.17 9.34
N ARG A 17 18.66 -1.00 8.53
CA ARG A 17 17.32 -0.61 9.01
C ARG A 17 16.44 -1.85 9.24
N PRO A 18 15.36 -1.74 10.03
CA PRO A 18 14.38 -2.80 10.16
C PRO A 18 13.87 -3.27 8.80
N VAL A 19 13.85 -4.59 8.59
CA VAL A 19 13.37 -5.20 7.35
C VAL A 19 11.86 -4.96 7.25
N LEU A 20 11.43 -4.40 6.12
CA LEU A 20 10.01 -4.23 5.81
C LEU A 20 9.59 -5.25 4.74
N PRO A 21 8.30 -5.60 4.68
CA PRO A 21 7.81 -6.61 3.75
C PRO A 21 7.94 -6.20 2.28
N GLY A 22 8.37 -7.14 1.45
CA GLY A 22 8.41 -6.97 -0.01
C GLY A 22 9.19 -5.73 -0.44
N ASN A 23 8.61 -4.99 -1.39
CA ASN A 23 9.22 -3.79 -1.94
C ASN A 23 9.15 -2.54 -1.02
N LEU A 24 8.42 -2.58 0.11
CA LEU A 24 8.46 -1.48 1.10
C LEU A 24 9.83 -1.31 1.73
N HIS A 25 10.66 -2.37 1.79
CA HIS A 25 12.00 -2.28 2.36
C HIS A 25 12.88 -1.24 1.67
N ILE A 26 12.72 -1.11 0.36
CA ILE A 26 13.46 -0.19 -0.50
C ILE A 26 12.68 1.09 -0.82
N ASN A 27 11.34 1.04 -0.83
CA ASN A 27 10.47 2.21 -1.04
C ASN A 27 9.61 2.46 0.21
N ARG A 28 10.15 3.18 1.21
CA ARG A 28 9.57 3.26 2.56
C ARG A 28 8.50 4.34 2.77
N LEU A 29 8.30 5.27 1.82
CA LEU A 29 7.35 6.36 1.96
C LEU A 29 5.96 5.90 1.49
N LEU A 30 4.90 6.13 2.28
CA LEU A 30 3.55 5.67 1.93
C LEU A 30 3.01 6.40 0.71
N SER A 31 3.37 7.68 0.52
CA SER A 31 3.06 8.46 -0.69
C SER A 31 3.60 7.88 -1.99
N GLN A 32 4.58 6.97 -1.95
CA GLN A 32 5.01 6.26 -3.16
C GLN A 32 4.04 5.14 -3.54
N TRP A 33 3.18 4.69 -2.64
CA TRP A 33 2.29 3.54 -2.82
C TRP A 33 0.83 3.93 -2.93
N LEU A 34 0.41 4.98 -2.24
CA LEU A 34 -0.99 5.36 -2.10
C LEU A 34 -1.19 6.88 -2.19
N ASP A 35 -2.27 7.29 -2.84
CA ASP A 35 -2.72 8.68 -2.90
C ASP A 35 -4.24 8.77 -2.73
N PHE A 36 -4.65 9.59 -1.76
CA PHE A 36 -6.03 9.85 -1.35
C PHE A 36 -6.44 11.30 -1.65
N SER A 37 -5.75 12.01 -2.54
CA SER A 37 -6.05 13.42 -2.88
C SER A 37 -7.40 13.62 -3.56
N ARG A 38 -7.97 12.57 -4.18
CA ARG A 38 -9.27 12.62 -4.85
C ARG A 38 -10.33 11.84 -4.06
N PRO A 39 -11.32 12.52 -3.45
CA PRO A 39 -12.46 11.86 -2.80
C PRO A 39 -13.10 10.75 -3.64
N GLY A 40 -13.35 9.61 -3.02
CA GLY A 40 -13.95 8.43 -3.65
C GLY A 40 -13.00 7.54 -4.46
N LEU A 41 -11.75 7.96 -4.71
CA LEU A 41 -10.76 7.19 -5.48
C LEU A 41 -9.45 7.08 -4.71
N VAL A 42 -8.99 5.84 -4.48
CA VAL A 42 -7.65 5.55 -3.99
C VAL A 42 -6.75 5.24 -5.18
N ARG A 43 -5.74 6.09 -5.41
CA ARG A 43 -4.70 5.78 -6.40
C ARG A 43 -3.68 4.86 -5.75
N VAL A 44 -3.44 3.70 -6.37
CA VAL A 44 -2.48 2.71 -5.89
C VAL A 44 -1.38 2.55 -6.92
N PHE A 45 -0.14 2.76 -6.51
CA PHE A 45 1.02 2.76 -7.40
C PHE A 45 1.76 1.43 -7.31
N THR A 46 2.30 1.00 -8.45
CA THR A 46 3.25 -0.10 -8.52
C THR A 46 4.32 0.23 -9.57
N GLY A 47 5.57 -0.10 -9.25
CA GLY A 47 6.68 -0.12 -10.20
C GLY A 47 6.71 -1.39 -11.06
N LYS A 48 5.81 -2.35 -10.83
CA LYS A 48 5.71 -3.57 -11.65
C LYS A 48 4.96 -3.29 -12.94
N VAL A 49 5.52 -3.77 -14.04
CA VAL A 49 4.94 -3.65 -15.38
C VAL A 49 3.96 -4.80 -15.65
N GLU A 50 2.80 -4.46 -16.19
CA GLU A 50 1.82 -5.40 -16.76
C GLU A 50 2.24 -5.80 -18.18
N LEU A 51 2.35 -7.11 -18.43
CA LEU A 51 2.77 -7.71 -19.70
C LEU A 51 1.75 -8.75 -20.21
N GLY A 52 0.57 -8.81 -19.59
CA GLY A 52 -0.52 -9.75 -19.91
C GLY A 52 -0.79 -10.79 -18.82
N GLN A 53 -0.09 -10.73 -17.68
CA GLN A 53 -0.27 -11.65 -16.54
C GLN A 53 -1.44 -11.27 -15.63
N GLY A 54 -1.95 -10.04 -15.69
CA GLY A 54 -3.04 -9.56 -14.85
C GLY A 54 -2.59 -9.13 -13.44
N ILE A 55 -1.37 -8.61 -13.31
CA ILE A 55 -0.84 -8.15 -12.03
C ILE A 55 -1.63 -6.95 -11.49
N LEU A 56 -2.03 -6.00 -12.33
CA LEU A 56 -2.73 -4.81 -11.86
C LEU A 56 -4.07 -5.18 -11.20
N THR A 57 -4.78 -6.15 -11.78
CA THR A 57 -5.99 -6.70 -11.18
C THR A 57 -5.71 -7.35 -9.83
N ALA A 58 -4.67 -8.19 -9.74
CA ALA A 58 -4.31 -8.85 -8.48
C ALA A 58 -3.97 -7.82 -7.38
N LEU A 59 -3.19 -6.80 -7.71
CA LEU A 59 -2.82 -5.73 -6.77
C LEU A 59 -4.03 -4.87 -6.38
N SER A 60 -4.96 -4.59 -7.30
CA SER A 60 -6.18 -3.86 -6.97
C SER A 60 -7.07 -4.59 -5.97
N ILE A 61 -7.18 -5.93 -6.08
CA ILE A 61 -7.93 -6.76 -5.14
C ILE A 61 -7.27 -6.73 -3.77
N ILE A 62 -5.93 -6.83 -3.72
CA ILE A 62 -5.17 -6.76 -2.46
C ILE A 62 -5.39 -5.40 -1.76
N ALA A 63 -5.35 -4.30 -2.50
CA ALA A 63 -5.56 -2.97 -1.94
C ALA A 63 -7.00 -2.76 -1.46
N ALA A 64 -7.99 -3.17 -2.27
CA ALA A 64 -9.40 -3.07 -1.93
C ALA A 64 -9.75 -3.86 -0.66
N ASP A 65 -9.26 -5.10 -0.57
CA ASP A 65 -9.43 -6.00 0.59
C ASP A 65 -8.86 -5.37 1.87
N GLU A 66 -7.62 -4.87 1.81
CA GLU A 66 -6.95 -4.33 3.00
C GLU A 66 -7.56 -3.01 3.48
N LEU A 67 -7.95 -2.13 2.54
CA LEU A 67 -8.61 -0.86 2.86
C LEU A 67 -10.10 -1.03 3.17
N ASP A 68 -10.66 -2.20 2.88
CA ASP A 68 -12.09 -2.51 2.95
C ASP A 68 -12.95 -1.53 2.14
N VAL A 69 -12.54 -1.27 0.88
CA VAL A 69 -13.26 -0.40 -0.07
C VAL A 69 -13.76 -1.19 -1.27
N ALA A 70 -14.74 -0.65 -2.00
CA ALA A 70 -15.18 -1.27 -3.24
C ALA A 70 -14.06 -1.24 -4.30
N LEU A 71 -14.00 -2.28 -5.13
CA LEU A 71 -12.94 -2.42 -6.14
C LEU A 71 -12.93 -1.27 -7.17
N ASP A 72 -14.10 -0.69 -7.47
CA ASP A 72 -14.25 0.46 -8.36
C ASP A 72 -13.70 1.77 -7.77
N GLN A 73 -13.40 1.79 -6.47
CA GLN A 73 -12.70 2.89 -5.80
C GLN A 73 -11.18 2.77 -5.91
N ILE A 74 -10.64 1.66 -6.45
CA ILE A 74 -9.20 1.49 -6.66
C ILE A 74 -8.80 1.89 -8.09
N GLY A 75 -7.98 2.93 -8.19
CA GLY A 75 -7.33 3.34 -9.43
C GLY A 75 -5.87 2.90 -9.46
N MET A 76 -5.56 1.81 -10.16
CA MET A 76 -4.16 1.39 -10.33
C MET A 76 -3.41 2.36 -11.24
N VAL A 77 -2.26 2.83 -10.77
CA VAL A 77 -1.26 3.57 -11.56
C VAL A 77 -0.13 2.59 -11.86
N SER A 78 0.02 2.24 -13.14
CA SER A 78 1.07 1.33 -13.61
C SER A 78 2.44 2.00 -13.56
N ALA A 79 3.48 1.19 -13.71
CA ALA A 79 4.88 1.61 -13.64
C ALA A 79 5.16 2.84 -14.51
N THR A 80 5.67 3.88 -13.86
CA THR A 80 6.10 5.13 -14.47
C THR A 80 7.38 5.60 -13.78
N THR A 81 8.26 6.27 -14.52
CA THR A 81 9.48 6.84 -13.96
C THR A 81 9.26 8.24 -13.37
N LEU A 82 8.03 8.77 -13.44
CA LEU A 82 7.65 10.08 -12.90
C LEU A 82 7.10 10.01 -11.47
N GLU A 83 6.39 8.93 -11.13
CA GLU A 83 5.71 8.75 -9.84
C GLU A 83 5.65 7.25 -9.47
N GLY A 84 5.46 6.96 -8.18
CA GLY A 84 5.40 5.59 -7.67
C GLY A 84 6.75 5.01 -7.24
N PRO A 85 6.76 3.75 -6.78
CA PRO A 85 7.95 3.12 -6.20
C PRO A 85 8.83 2.50 -7.28
N ASP A 86 10.16 2.57 -7.11
CA ASP A 86 11.10 1.78 -7.92
C ASP A 86 11.13 0.33 -7.41
N GLU A 87 10.33 -0.52 -8.03
CA GLU A 87 10.23 -1.95 -7.68
C GLU A 87 11.18 -2.85 -8.48
N GLY A 88 12.07 -2.26 -9.29
CA GLY A 88 12.94 -2.96 -10.22
C GLY A 88 12.17 -3.75 -11.28
N MET A 89 12.71 -4.90 -11.69
CA MET A 89 12.18 -5.67 -12.82
C MET A 89 10.93 -6.49 -12.46
N THR A 90 10.03 -6.64 -13.43
CA THR A 90 9.03 -7.72 -13.47
C THR A 90 9.70 -8.98 -14.02
N SER A 91 10.03 -9.94 -13.16
CA SER A 91 10.66 -11.21 -13.53
C SER A 91 10.37 -12.28 -12.46
N SER A 92 10.68 -13.55 -12.77
CA SER A 92 10.78 -14.64 -11.79
C SER A 92 9.50 -14.93 -10.99
N SER A 93 8.34 -14.50 -11.49
CA SER A 93 7.03 -14.65 -10.85
C SER A 93 6.91 -14.05 -9.43
N ILE A 94 7.82 -13.16 -9.03
CA ILE A 94 7.85 -12.58 -7.67
C ILE A 94 6.98 -11.33 -7.53
N SER A 95 6.42 -10.81 -8.62
CA SER A 95 5.82 -9.46 -8.61
C SER A 95 4.65 -9.31 -7.63
N VAL A 96 3.74 -10.29 -7.56
CA VAL A 96 2.64 -10.27 -6.57
C VAL A 96 3.18 -10.46 -5.15
N GLN A 97 4.18 -11.31 -4.96
CA GLN A 97 4.80 -11.53 -3.66
C GLN A 97 5.42 -10.24 -3.12
N ASP A 98 6.21 -9.55 -3.93
CA ASP A 98 6.95 -8.37 -3.46
C ASP A 98 6.07 -7.12 -3.44
N SER A 99 5.37 -6.82 -4.53
CA SER A 99 4.53 -5.62 -4.66
C SER A 99 3.22 -5.75 -3.89
N GLY A 100 2.58 -6.93 -3.96
CA GLY A 100 1.34 -7.18 -3.23
C GLY A 100 1.55 -7.14 -1.72
N SER A 101 2.66 -7.69 -1.22
CA SER A 101 3.00 -7.57 0.20
C SER A 101 3.28 -6.12 0.61
N ALA A 102 3.99 -5.37 -0.23
CA ALA A 102 4.24 -3.94 0.00
C ALA A 102 2.94 -3.12 0.06
N ILE A 103 2.08 -3.24 -0.97
CA ILE A 103 0.79 -2.55 -1.05
C ILE A 103 -0.10 -2.92 0.15
N ARG A 104 -0.18 -4.21 0.52
CA ARG A 104 -0.96 -4.65 1.67
C ARG A 104 -0.51 -3.95 2.96
N HIS A 105 0.78 -3.90 3.23
CA HIS A 105 1.27 -3.25 4.45
C HIS A 105 1.16 -1.72 4.40
N ALA A 106 1.34 -1.11 3.23
CA ALA A 106 1.11 0.32 3.05
C ALA A 106 -0.36 0.68 3.32
N CYS A 107 -1.30 -0.11 2.79
CA CYS A 107 -2.73 0.04 3.05
C CYS A 107 -3.06 -0.12 4.54
N ALA A 108 -2.50 -1.15 5.20
CA ALA A 108 -2.71 -1.40 6.62
C ALA A 108 -2.23 -0.22 7.48
N GLU A 109 -1.07 0.36 7.17
CA GLU A 109 -0.53 1.51 7.89
C GLU A 109 -1.40 2.75 7.67
N VAL A 110 -1.82 3.03 6.43
CA VAL A 110 -2.73 4.15 6.15
C VAL A 110 -4.07 3.99 6.89
N ARG A 111 -4.62 2.77 6.90
CA ARG A 111 -5.82 2.45 7.67
C ARG A 111 -5.64 2.68 9.17
N TYR A 112 -4.50 2.28 9.72
CA TYR A 112 -4.16 2.54 11.11
C TYR A 112 -4.08 4.04 11.42
N LEU A 113 -3.42 4.83 10.56
CA LEU A 113 -3.31 6.29 10.74
C LEU A 113 -4.68 6.99 10.70
N ALA A 114 -5.55 6.58 9.79
CA ALA A 114 -6.93 7.10 9.72
C ALA A 114 -7.76 6.70 10.95
N LEU A 115 -7.67 5.43 11.39
CA LEU A 115 -8.31 4.95 12.63
C LEU A 115 -7.83 5.74 13.84
N GLN A 116 -6.52 6.00 13.93
CA GLN A 116 -5.92 6.75 15.03
C GLN A 116 -6.46 8.19 15.08
N ARG A 117 -6.57 8.87 13.94
CA ARG A 117 -7.15 10.22 13.86
C ARG A 117 -8.63 10.22 14.25
N ALA A 118 -9.42 9.27 13.75
CA ALA A 118 -10.82 9.13 14.12
C ALA A 118 -10.98 8.91 15.63
N ALA A 119 -10.21 7.99 16.20
CA ALA A 119 -10.23 7.69 17.63
C ALA A 119 -9.88 8.92 18.47
N GLN A 120 -8.83 9.67 18.10
CA GLN A 120 -8.41 10.89 18.80
C GLN A 120 -9.47 11.98 18.73
N ALA A 121 -10.05 12.23 17.55
CA ALA A 121 -11.07 13.27 17.36
C ALA A 121 -12.34 13.01 18.18
N HIS A 122 -12.71 11.74 18.35
CA HIS A 122 -13.92 11.31 19.06
C HIS A 122 -13.66 10.84 20.49
N GLN A 123 -12.41 10.86 20.98
CA GLN A 123 -12.00 10.37 22.31
C GLN A 123 -12.43 8.91 22.57
N LEU A 124 -12.36 8.08 21.52
CA LEU A 124 -12.67 6.66 21.56
C LEU A 124 -11.38 5.84 21.61
N ASP A 125 -11.47 4.61 22.11
CA ASP A 125 -10.40 3.63 21.94
C ASP A 125 -10.31 3.22 20.46
N ILE A 126 -9.12 3.23 19.87
CA ILE A 126 -8.91 2.80 18.49
C ILE A 126 -9.37 1.35 18.26
N LEU A 127 -9.28 0.50 19.29
CA LEU A 127 -9.70 -0.90 19.21
C LEU A 127 -11.23 -1.08 19.18
N SER A 128 -12.00 -0.05 19.54
CA SER A 128 -13.47 -0.07 19.44
C SER A 128 -13.97 0.32 18.06
N LEU A 129 -13.11 0.91 17.23
CA LEU A 129 -13.46 1.35 15.88
C LEU A 129 -13.39 0.20 14.87
N ARG A 130 -14.20 0.30 13.83
CA ARG A 130 -14.18 -0.61 12.68
C ARG A 130 -14.16 0.19 11.39
N VAL A 131 -13.58 -0.39 10.34
CA VAL A 131 -13.76 0.10 8.98
C VAL A 131 -14.73 -0.86 8.30
N ASN A 132 -15.72 -0.29 7.62
CA ASN A 132 -16.72 -0.98 6.83
C ASN A 132 -16.98 -0.19 5.54
N GLU A 133 -16.68 -0.76 4.37
CA GLU A 133 -16.88 -0.12 3.07
C GLU A 133 -16.22 1.28 2.98
N GLY A 134 -14.97 1.37 3.45
CA GLY A 134 -14.18 2.59 3.46
C GLY A 134 -14.57 3.60 4.53
N ARG A 135 -15.56 3.27 5.37
CA ARG A 135 -16.08 4.14 6.42
C ARG A 135 -15.71 3.68 7.81
N PHE A 136 -15.33 4.64 8.65
CA PHE A 136 -14.93 4.44 10.03
C PHE A 136 -16.17 4.53 10.91
N LYS A 137 -16.42 3.49 11.71
CA LYS A 137 -17.60 3.38 12.57
C LYS A 137 -17.20 3.09 14.00
N SER A 138 -17.93 3.67 14.96
CA SER A 138 -17.81 3.32 16.38
C SER A 138 -18.43 1.95 16.69
N ALA A 139 -18.21 1.43 17.90
CA ALA A 139 -18.83 0.19 18.35
C ALA A 139 -20.37 0.26 18.37
N GLU A 140 -20.92 1.45 18.56
CA GLU A 140 -22.36 1.75 18.56
C GLU A 140 -22.92 1.96 17.13
N GLY A 141 -22.06 1.87 16.11
CA GLY A 141 -22.44 2.08 14.70
C GLY A 141 -22.52 3.55 14.29
N GLN A 142 -22.03 4.48 15.14
CA GLN A 142 -21.92 5.88 14.74
C GLN A 142 -20.93 5.99 13.59
N ASP A 143 -21.33 6.71 12.56
CA ASP A 143 -20.49 6.98 11.41
C ASP A 143 -19.52 8.15 11.68
N LEU A 144 -18.23 7.89 11.56
CA LEU A 144 -17.15 8.81 11.90
C LEU A 144 -16.45 9.36 10.65
N GLY A 145 -16.90 9.04 9.44
CA GLY A 145 -16.30 9.53 8.20
C GLY A 145 -15.57 8.45 7.41
N ASP A 146 -14.76 8.86 6.44
CA ASP A 146 -14.04 7.99 5.50
C ASP A 146 -12.55 8.33 5.45
N TYR A 147 -11.81 7.65 4.57
CA TYR A 147 -10.37 7.88 4.41
C TYR A 147 -10.06 9.33 4.01
N TRP A 148 -10.85 9.93 3.12
CA TRP A 148 -10.61 11.28 2.60
C TRP A 148 -10.81 12.34 3.68
N HIS A 149 -11.78 12.12 4.58
CA HIS A 149 -11.96 12.97 5.74
C HIS A 149 -10.75 12.91 6.69
N TRP A 150 -10.27 11.71 7.01
CA TRP A 150 -9.22 11.54 8.01
C TRP A 150 -7.80 11.80 7.48
N LEU A 151 -7.58 11.74 6.17
CA LEU A 151 -6.26 11.90 5.55
C LEU A 151 -6.02 13.27 4.88
N GLN A 152 -7.01 14.16 4.81
CA GLN A 152 -6.94 15.45 4.10
C GLN A 152 -5.70 16.32 4.41
N ASP A 153 -5.18 16.26 5.64
CA ASP A 153 -4.01 17.02 6.10
C ASP A 153 -2.81 16.14 6.45
N LEU A 154 -2.79 14.88 6.00
CA LEU A 154 -1.66 13.99 6.19
C LEU A 154 -0.78 14.02 4.93
N ASN A 155 0.49 14.37 5.10
CA ASN A 155 1.47 14.06 4.08
C ASN A 155 1.88 12.60 4.26
N LEU A 156 1.46 11.74 3.33
CA LEU A 156 1.80 10.32 3.29
C LEU A 156 3.28 10.07 2.93
#